data_AF-A0A171BA65-F1
#
_entry.id   AF-A0A171BA65-F1
#
_cell.length_a   1.000
_cell.length_b   1.000
_cell.length_c   1.000
_cell.angle_alpha   90.00
_cell.angle_beta   90.00
_cell.angle_gamma   90.00
#
_symmetry.space_group_name_H-M   'P 1'
#
loop_
_entity.id
_entity.type
_entity.pdbx_description
1 polymer ?
#
loop_
_entity_poly.entity_id
_entity_poly.type
_entity_poly.pdbx_seq_one_letter_code
_entity_poly.pdbx_strand_id
1 'polypeptide(L)'
;SFKKSTCRNRRMDKNTRRCGLITRKIGCYPMWDKNGKIIWSTLLQVTDNHVVKYTPPEEVDPPKKPNRFLKPNKYGVLIVGAESANPQLFTKEYCGLFTAAGLPPKRYLGRFH
;
A
#
# COMPACT_ATOMS: atom_id res chain seq x y z
N SER A 1 8.99 -21.51 -13.49
CA SER A 1 10.11 -20.89 -12.73
C SER A 1 9.84 -19.40 -12.57
N PHE A 2 9.58 -18.93 -11.34
CA PHE A 2 9.27 -17.51 -11.05
C PHE A 2 10.59 -16.72 -11.08
N LYS A 3 10.89 -16.02 -12.17
CA LYS A 3 12.03 -15.08 -12.20
C LYS A 3 11.69 -13.88 -11.31
N LYS A 4 12.27 -13.81 -10.11
CA LYS A 4 12.25 -12.58 -9.32
C LYS A 4 13.16 -11.55 -10.03
N SER A 5 12.59 -10.76 -10.93
CA SER A 5 13.26 -9.57 -11.44
C SER A 5 13.25 -8.52 -10.31
N THR A 6 14.33 -8.43 -9.55
CA THR A 6 14.49 -7.37 -8.56
C THR A 6 14.57 -6.02 -9.27
N CYS A 7 13.71 -5.08 -8.87
CA CYS A 7 13.82 -3.70 -9.33
C CYS A 7 15.16 -3.11 -8.88
N ARG A 8 15.78 -2.27 -9.71
CA ARG A 8 17.04 -1.60 -9.35
C ARG A 8 16.76 -0.58 -8.25
N ASN A 9 17.51 -0.65 -7.16
CA ASN A 9 17.45 0.36 -6.10
C ASN A 9 17.98 1.69 -6.63
N ARG A 10 17.10 2.69 -6.77
CA ARG A 10 17.44 4.06 -7.16
C ARG A 10 17.71 4.91 -5.92
N ARG A 11 18.62 5.89 -6.04
CA ARG A 11 18.84 6.92 -5.00
C ARG A 11 17.60 7.81 -4.86
N MET A 12 17.41 8.40 -3.68
CA MET A 12 16.27 9.26 -3.39
C MET A 12 16.52 10.67 -3.92
N ASP A 13 15.66 11.13 -4.84
CA ASP A 13 15.67 12.50 -5.36
C ASP A 13 14.52 13.31 -4.75
N LYS A 14 14.58 14.65 -4.85
CA LYS A 14 13.53 15.57 -4.34
C LYS A 14 12.13 15.28 -4.90
N ASN A 15 12.05 14.60 -6.04
CA ASN A 15 10.81 14.27 -6.74
C ASN A 15 10.40 12.80 -6.58
N THR A 16 11.10 12.02 -5.76
CA THR A 16 10.78 10.61 -5.52
C THR A 16 9.77 10.48 -4.37
N ARG A 17 8.72 9.69 -4.57
CA ARG A 17 7.75 9.31 -3.52
C ARG A 17 7.89 7.84 -3.20
N ARG A 18 7.82 7.50 -1.92
CA ARG A 18 7.81 6.11 -1.43
C ARG A 18 6.38 5.66 -1.18
N CYS A 19 6.16 4.36 -1.31
CA CYS A 19 4.89 3.74 -0.96
C CYS A 19 4.60 3.89 0.54
N GLY A 20 3.32 4.02 0.88
CA GLY A 20 2.87 3.94 2.26
C GLY A 20 2.66 2.50 2.73
N LEU A 21 2.12 2.39 3.94
CA LEU A 21 1.76 1.13 4.58
C LEU A 21 0.30 1.17 5.04
N ILE A 22 -0.33 0.01 5.12
CA ILE A 22 -1.66 -0.15 5.72
C ILE A 22 -1.46 -0.75 7.11
N THR A 23 -2.01 -0.08 8.12
CA THR A 23 -1.79 -0.43 9.52
C THR A 23 -3.10 -0.58 10.27
N ARG A 24 -3.11 -1.44 11.29
CA ARG A 24 -4.22 -1.58 12.24
C ARG A 24 -3.97 -0.73 13.48
N LYS A 25 -4.91 0.13 13.85
CA LYS A 25 -4.86 0.87 15.12
C LYS A 25 -5.10 -0.09 16.28
N ILE A 26 -4.14 -0.21 17.19
CA ILE A 26 -4.27 -1.00 18.42
C ILE A 26 -4.88 -0.16 19.54
N GLY A 27 -4.38 1.07 19.72
CA GLY A 27 -4.79 1.92 20.82
C GLY A 27 -4.03 3.25 20.86
N CYS A 28 -4.18 3.97 21.98
CA CYS A 28 -3.43 5.19 22.28
C CYS A 28 -2.61 4.94 23.54
N TYR A 29 -1.34 5.35 23.53
CA TYR A 29 -0.42 5.21 24.66
C TYR A 29 0.28 6.55 24.94
N PRO A 30 0.33 7.00 26.21
CA PRO A 30 1.07 8.21 26.58
C PRO A 30 2.57 7.92 26.58
N MET A 31 3.34 8.73 25.86
CA MET A 31 4.80 8.72 25.92
C MET A 31 5.31 9.96 26.65
N TRP A 32 6.41 9.82 27.36
CA TRP A 32 7.03 10.91 28.11
C TRP A 32 8.21 11.45 27.33
N ASP A 33 8.21 12.77 27.10
CA ASP A 33 9.37 13.47 26.57
C ASP A 33 10.44 13.64 27.67
N LYS A 34 11.70 13.89 27.28
CA LYS A 34 12.82 14.12 28.21
C LYS A 34 12.57 15.29 29.16
N ASN A 35 11.73 16.24 28.74
CA ASN A 35 11.32 17.41 29.51
C ASN A 35 10.16 17.13 30.49
N GLY A 36 9.70 15.88 30.60
CA GLY A 36 8.59 15.49 31.49
C GLY A 36 7.19 15.81 30.94
N LYS A 37 7.06 16.20 29.67
CA LYS A 37 5.75 16.42 29.04
C LYS A 37 5.16 15.11 28.50
N ILE A 38 3.87 14.90 28.73
CA ILE A 38 3.11 13.77 28.17
C ILE A 38 2.74 14.08 26.71
N ILE A 39 3.05 13.14 25.82
CA ILE A 39 2.66 13.15 24.41
C ILE A 39 1.78 11.93 24.15
N TRP A 40 0.51 12.17 23.82
CA TRP A 40 -0.42 11.12 23.43
C TRP A 40 -0.10 10.59 22.04
N SER A 41 0.24 9.31 21.95
CA SER A 41 0.64 8.68 20.69
C SER A 41 -0.27 7.52 20.35
N THR A 42 -0.46 7.25 19.06
CA THR A 42 -1.27 6.13 18.56
C THR A 42 -0.39 4.95 18.21
N LEU A 43 -0.77 3.77 18.68
CA LEU A 43 -0.10 2.51 18.37
C LEU A 43 -0.70 1.93 17.08
N LEU A 44 0.14 1.82 16.05
CA LEU A 44 -0.22 1.30 14.73
C LEU A 44 0.58 0.02 14.45
N GLN A 45 -0.11 -1.11 14.29
CA GLN A 45 0.51 -2.38 13.89
C GLN A 45 0.59 -2.49 12.37
N VAL A 46 1.78 -2.83 11.87
CA VAL A 46 1.94 -3.23 10.46
C VAL A 46 1.67 -4.72 10.36
N THR A 47 0.49 -5.09 9.87
CA THR A 47 0.12 -6.49 9.65
C THR A 47 0.38 -6.86 8.20
N ASP A 48 1.36 -7.72 7.95
CA ASP A 48 1.58 -8.46 6.71
C ASP A 48 1.27 -7.68 5.41
N ASN A 49 2.09 -6.66 5.12
CA ASN A 49 1.95 -5.78 3.96
C ASN A 49 2.77 -6.30 2.78
N HIS A 50 2.12 -6.46 1.63
CA HIS A 50 2.75 -6.92 0.39
C HIS A 50 2.30 -6.11 -0.82
N VAL A 51 3.23 -5.82 -1.73
CA VAL A 51 2.88 -5.22 -3.03
C VAL A 51 2.28 -6.30 -3.92
N VAL A 52 1.04 -6.08 -4.38
CA VAL A 52 0.28 -7.03 -5.20
C VAL A 52 0.52 -6.76 -6.68
N LYS A 53 0.43 -5.49 -7.10
CA LYS A 53 0.57 -5.07 -8.48
C LYS A 53 1.18 -3.67 -8.57
N TYR A 54 2.00 -3.46 -9.58
CA TYR A 54 2.46 -2.15 -10.02
C TYR A 54 1.86 -1.84 -11.40
N THR A 55 1.30 -0.65 -11.56
CA THR A 55 0.81 -0.14 -12.85
C THR A 55 1.62 1.12 -13.21
N PRO A 56 2.30 1.16 -14.35
CA PRO A 56 3.05 2.34 -14.79
C PRO A 56 2.10 3.51 -15.07
N PRO A 57 2.55 4.77 -14.95
CA PRO A 57 1.69 5.95 -15.10
C PRO A 57 0.95 6.05 -16.44
N GLU A 58 1.51 5.45 -17.49
CA GLU A 58 0.93 5.44 -18.85
C GLU A 58 -0.36 4.60 -18.93
N GLU A 59 -0.45 3.54 -18.13
CA GLU A 59 -1.59 2.61 -18.09
C GLU A 59 -2.59 2.94 -16.97
N VAL A 60 -2.36 4.01 -16.21
CA VAL A 60 -3.24 4.37 -15.10
C VAL A 60 -4.49 5.04 -15.65
N ASP A 61 -5.64 4.41 -15.41
CA ASP A 61 -6.93 5.00 -15.74
C ASP A 61 -7.08 6.41 -15.15
N PRO A 62 -7.53 7.40 -15.93
CA PRO A 62 -7.80 8.71 -15.41
C PRO A 62 -8.84 8.63 -14.30
N PRO A 63 -8.75 9.48 -13.26
CA PRO A 63 -9.72 9.49 -12.19
C PRO A 63 -11.13 9.65 -12.77
N LYS A 64 -12.10 8.83 -12.33
CA LYS A 64 -13.52 8.89 -12.74
C LYS A 64 -14.24 10.21 -12.36
N LYS A 65 -13.51 11.20 -11.83
CA LYS A 65 -14.03 12.52 -11.47
C LYS A 65 -13.88 13.48 -12.66
N PRO A 66 -14.79 14.47 -12.82
CA PRO A 66 -14.70 15.42 -13.91
C PRO A 66 -13.33 16.11 -13.92
N ASN A 67 -12.69 16.07 -15.08
CA ASN A 67 -11.29 16.48 -15.36
C ASN A 67 -11.00 17.95 -14.99
N ARG A 68 -12.03 18.76 -14.70
CA ARG A 68 -11.92 20.18 -14.33
C ARG A 68 -11.19 20.41 -13.00
N PHE A 69 -11.09 19.39 -12.14
CA PHE A 69 -10.56 19.55 -10.77
C PHE A 69 -9.32 18.70 -10.45
N LEU A 70 -8.90 17.79 -11.34
CA LEU A 70 -7.78 16.90 -11.05
C LEU A 70 -6.69 17.03 -12.12
N LYS A 71 -5.46 17.36 -11.67
CA LYS A 71 -4.26 17.26 -12.50
C LYS A 71 -4.01 15.78 -12.85
N PRO A 72 -3.60 15.46 -14.09
CA PRO A 72 -3.21 14.09 -14.44
C PRO A 72 -2.10 13.61 -13.51
N ASN A 73 -2.23 12.38 -13.00
CA ASN A 73 -1.24 11.86 -12.06
C ASN A 73 0.05 11.52 -12.81
N LYS A 74 1.17 12.09 -12.36
CA LYS A 74 2.49 11.87 -12.98
C LYS A 74 3.14 10.55 -12.52
N TYR A 75 2.62 9.95 -11.45
CA TYR A 75 3.22 8.79 -10.81
C TYR A 75 2.48 7.49 -11.16
N GLY A 76 3.21 6.38 -11.14
CA GLY A 76 2.63 5.05 -11.26
C GLY A 76 1.86 4.65 -10.01
N VAL A 77 0.99 3.67 -10.14
CA VAL A 77 0.14 3.20 -9.04
C VAL A 77 0.69 1.91 -8.46
N LEU A 78 0.78 1.86 -7.13
CA LEU A 78 1.11 0.66 -6.37
C LEU A 78 -0.13 0.18 -5.61
N ILE A 79 -0.48 -1.09 -5.82
CA ILE A 79 -1.51 -1.78 -5.06
C ILE A 79 -0.83 -2.58 -3.96
N VAL A 80 -1.12 -2.25 -2.71
CA VAL A 80 -0.60 -2.93 -1.53
C VAL A 80 -1.73 -3.63 -0.81
N GLY A 81 -1.53 -4.90 -0.47
CA GLY A 81 -2.44 -5.69 0.34
C GLY A 81 -1.92 -5.83 1.77
N ALA A 82 -2.84 -5.81 2.74
CA ALA A 82 -2.55 -6.02 4.15
C ALA A 82 -3.53 -7.03 4.78
N GLU A 83 -3.02 -7.75 5.79
CA GLU A 83 -3.69 -8.85 6.51
C GLU A 83 -4.03 -10.04 5.59
N SER A 84 -3.35 -11.17 5.78
CA SER A 84 -3.70 -12.43 5.10
C SER A 84 -5.03 -12.98 5.59
N ALA A 85 -5.87 -13.44 4.67
CA ALA A 85 -7.17 -14.01 4.97
C ALA A 85 -7.41 -15.31 4.19
N ASN A 86 -8.39 -16.11 4.65
CA ASN A 86 -8.70 -17.41 4.04
C ASN A 86 -9.32 -17.22 2.63
N PRO A 87 -8.76 -17.83 1.57
CA PRO A 87 -9.30 -17.74 0.21
C PRO A 87 -10.76 -18.16 0.06
N GLN A 88 -11.26 -19.06 0.91
CA GLN A 88 -12.63 -19.54 0.86
C GLN A 88 -13.67 -18.45 1.15
N LEU A 89 -13.27 -17.37 1.83
CA LEU A 89 -14.14 -16.26 2.21
C LEU A 89 -14.28 -15.21 1.10
N PHE A 90 -13.53 -15.33 0.00
CA PHE A 90 -13.50 -14.35 -1.09
C PHE A 90 -13.96 -14.94 -2.41
N THR A 91 -14.36 -14.05 -3.32
CA THR A 91 -14.72 -14.45 -4.69
C THR A 91 -13.47 -14.91 -5.45
N LYS A 92 -13.69 -15.82 -6.41
CA LYS A 92 -12.62 -16.33 -7.29
C LYS A 92 -11.90 -15.21 -8.04
N GLU A 93 -12.66 -14.20 -8.46
CA GLU A 93 -12.15 -13.00 -9.14
C GLU A 93 -11.19 -12.21 -8.24
N TYR A 94 -11.56 -11.99 -6.97
CA TYR A 94 -10.72 -11.30 -6.01
C TYR A 94 -9.42 -12.07 -5.73
N CYS A 95 -9.51 -13.37 -5.52
CA CYS A 95 -8.35 -14.24 -5.36
C CYS A 95 -7.44 -14.21 -6.61
N GLY A 96 -8.04 -14.13 -7.80
CA GLY A 96 -7.34 -14.02 -9.09
C GLY A 96 -6.38 -12.84 -9.17
N LEU A 97 -6.64 -11.75 -8.45
CA LEU A 97 -5.76 -10.57 -8.40
C LEU A 97 -4.38 -10.88 -7.79
N PHE A 98 -4.33 -11.83 -6.86
CA PHE A 98 -3.11 -12.17 -6.10
C PHE A 98 -2.36 -13.35 -6.70
N THR A 99 -3.00 -14.15 -7.56
CA THR A 99 -2.42 -15.32 -8.22
C THR A 99 -1.17 -14.97 -9.02
N ALA A 100 -1.18 -13.82 -9.73
CA ALA A 100 -0.02 -13.35 -10.50
C ALA A 100 1.20 -13.01 -9.61
N ALA A 101 0.95 -12.60 -8.36
CA ALA A 101 1.99 -12.30 -7.38
C ALA A 101 2.37 -13.52 -6.53
N GLY A 102 1.63 -14.64 -6.63
CA GLY A 102 1.81 -15.82 -5.78
C GLY A 102 1.50 -15.56 -4.31
N LEU A 103 0.62 -14.61 -4.01
CA LEU A 103 0.26 -14.22 -2.64
C LEU A 103 -1.10 -14.81 -2.24
N PRO A 104 -1.32 -15.11 -0.94
CA PRO A 104 -2.66 -15.35 -0.43
C PRO A 104 -3.49 -14.05 -0.52
N PRO A 105 -4.82 -14.15 -0.63
CA PRO A 105 -5.70 -13.00 -0.67
C PRO A 105 -5.57 -12.19 0.62
N LYS A 106 -5.52 -10.87 0.45
CA LYS A 106 -5.39 -9.92 1.56
C LYS A 106 -6.75 -9.29 1.86
N ARG A 107 -7.04 -9.00 3.13
CA ARG A 107 -8.32 -8.41 3.55
C ARG A 107 -8.47 -6.95 3.14
N TYR A 108 -7.37 -6.21 3.21
CA TYR A 108 -7.35 -4.78 2.89
C TYR A 108 -6.46 -4.53 1.69
N LEU A 109 -6.94 -3.73 0.73
CA LEU A 109 -6.18 -3.24 -0.40
C LEU A 109 -6.11 -1.71 -0.35
N GLY A 110 -4.91 -1.19 -0.51
CA GLY A 110 -4.62 0.24 -0.56
C GLY A 110 -3.95 0.60 -1.89
N ARG A 111 -4.34 1.76 -2.42
CA ARG A 111 -3.77 2.31 -3.65
C ARG A 111 -2.88 3.50 -3.31
N PHE A 112 -1.61 3.41 -3.67
CA PHE A 112 -0.61 4.45 -3.47
C PHE A 112 -0.15 5.03 -4.80
N HIS A 113 0.09 6.36 -4.82
CA HIS A 113 0.53 7.16 -5.97
C HIS A 113 1.87 7.82 -5.67
#